data_AF-A0A3B0BEW6-F1
#
_entry.id   AF-A0A3B0BEW6-F1
#
_cell.length_a   1.000
_cell.length_b   1.000
_cell.length_c   1.000
_cell.angle_alpha   90.00
_cell.angle_beta   90.00
_cell.angle_gamma   90.00
#
_symmetry.space_group_name_H-M   'P 1'
#
loop_
_entity.id
_entity.type
_entity.pdbx_description
1 polymer ?
#
loop_
_entity_poly.entity_id
_entity_poly.type
_entity_poly.pdbx_seq_one_letter_code
_entity_poly.pdbx_strand_id
1 'polypeptide(L)'
;MATKPDLLTKESMISAFKDESPNVRLAAIFALLQCPRFWADMSGHLIQTFTDPSLDVRCAAFRLAAIIKHPDFVEQLVQGLEDDAHNKRLANYSARCTALTSITGHQIPAVPGWQPGECPYSERSFKARIITAQQWKGWLLTSKRAEQ
;
A
#
# COMPACT_ATOMS: atom_id res chain seq x y z
N MET A 1 -10.38 -16.49 16.95
CA MET A 1 -9.76 -16.11 18.24
C MET A 1 -9.38 -14.65 18.16
N ALA A 2 -9.84 -13.81 19.10
CA ALA A 2 -9.39 -12.43 19.18
C ALA A 2 -7.96 -12.40 19.74
N THR A 3 -7.01 -11.85 18.99
CA THR A 3 -5.63 -11.67 19.44
C THR A 3 -5.64 -10.74 20.64
N LYS A 4 -5.25 -11.23 21.82
CA LYS A 4 -5.13 -10.39 23.02
C LYS A 4 -3.94 -9.45 22.84
N PRO A 5 -4.15 -8.12 22.74
CA PRO A 5 -3.06 -7.18 22.43
C PRO A 5 -1.92 -7.23 23.45
N ASP A 6 -2.22 -7.57 24.70
CA ASP A 6 -1.28 -7.52 25.83
C ASP A 6 -0.23 -8.64 25.80
N LEU A 7 -0.44 -9.68 24.98
CA LEU A 7 0.50 -10.80 24.83
C LEU A 7 1.38 -10.69 23.58
N LEU A 8 1.13 -9.69 22.72
CA LEU A 8 1.92 -9.48 21.51
C LEU A 8 3.27 -8.86 21.84
N THR A 9 4.34 -9.61 21.56
CA THR A 9 5.73 -9.13 21.61
C THR A 9 6.21 -8.74 20.22
N LYS A 10 7.26 -7.93 20.17
CA LYS A 10 7.91 -7.53 18.92
C LYS A 10 8.38 -8.75 18.12
N GLU A 11 9.01 -9.72 18.78
CA GLU A 11 9.53 -10.93 18.15
C GLU A 11 8.42 -11.79 17.55
N SER A 12 7.31 -11.96 18.28
CA SER A 12 6.15 -12.73 17.80
C SER A 12 5.53 -12.09 16.55
N MET A 13 5.49 -10.76 16.49
CA MET A 13 4.97 -10.01 15.36
C MET A 13 5.89 -10.12 14.14
N ILE A 14 7.21 -9.98 14.34
CA ILE A 14 8.21 -10.16 13.29
C ILE A 14 8.12 -11.57 12.69
N SER A 15 7.98 -12.59 13.54
CA SER A 15 7.80 -13.97 13.09
C SER A 15 6.54 -14.10 12.22
N ALA A 16 5.42 -13.53 12.66
CA ALA A 16 4.16 -13.61 11.93
C ALA A 16 4.21 -12.90 10.56
N PHE A 17 4.95 -11.79 10.44
CA PHE A 17 5.17 -11.11 9.15
C PHE A 17 5.96 -11.94 8.14
N LYS A 18 6.75 -12.92 8.61
CA LYS A 18 7.61 -13.78 7.78
C LYS A 18 7.09 -15.21 7.63
N ASP A 19 5.92 -15.50 8.19
CA ASP A 19 5.33 -16.83 8.16
C ASP A 19 5.04 -17.29 6.73
N GLU A 20 5.18 -18.59 6.47
CA GLU A 20 4.92 -19.16 5.14
C GLU A 20 3.44 -19.02 4.75
N SER A 21 2.54 -19.06 5.72
CA SER A 21 1.10 -18.94 5.50
C SER A 21 0.68 -17.49 5.25
N PRO A 22 0.05 -17.18 4.10
CA PRO A 22 -0.46 -15.82 3.85
C PRO A 22 -1.53 -15.40 4.85
N ASN A 23 -2.26 -16.36 5.44
CA ASN A 23 -3.26 -16.07 6.47
C ASN A 23 -2.61 -15.57 7.77
N VAL A 24 -1.44 -16.11 8.14
CA VAL A 24 -0.70 -15.67 9.31
C VAL A 24 -0.09 -14.29 9.07
N ARG A 25 0.49 -14.04 7.89
CA ARG A 25 0.98 -12.71 7.51
C ARG A 25 -0.13 -11.66 7.49
N LEU A 26 -1.30 -12.02 6.97
CA LEU A 26 -2.48 -11.16 6.99
C LEU A 26 -2.95 -10.87 8.44
N ALA A 27 -2.97 -11.89 9.29
CA ALA A 27 -3.27 -11.72 10.72
C ALA A 27 -2.24 -10.82 11.43
N ALA A 28 -0.97 -10.86 11.03
CA ALA A 28 0.06 -9.96 11.55
C ALA A 28 -0.24 -8.48 11.23
N ILE A 29 -0.67 -8.19 10.00
CA ILE A 29 -1.09 -6.84 9.59
C ILE A 29 -2.30 -6.38 10.44
N PHE A 30 -3.30 -7.24 10.62
CA PHE A 30 -4.45 -6.90 11.46
C PHE A 30 -4.09 -6.73 12.93
N ALA A 31 -3.16 -7.54 13.46
CA ALA A 31 -2.67 -7.39 14.82
C ALA A 31 -1.90 -6.06 15.00
N LEU A 32 -1.08 -5.67 14.02
CA LEU A 32 -0.37 -4.40 14.03
C LEU A 32 -1.32 -3.20 14.00
N LEU A 33 -2.44 -3.29 13.25
CA LEU A 33 -3.48 -2.27 13.27
C LEU A 33 -4.03 -2.03 14.68
N GLN A 34 -4.18 -3.08 15.48
CA GLN A 34 -4.67 -2.99 16.87
C GLN A 34 -3.60 -2.58 17.88
N CYS A 35 -2.32 -2.48 17.47
CA CYS A 35 -1.20 -2.18 18.36
C CYS A 35 -0.37 -0.98 17.88
N PRO A 36 -0.88 0.27 17.99
CA PRO A 36 -0.17 1.47 17.54
C PRO A 36 1.24 1.66 18.10
N ARG A 37 1.49 1.15 19.32
CA ARG A 37 2.81 1.17 19.96
C ARG A 37 3.92 0.48 19.14
N PHE A 38 3.56 -0.40 18.20
CA PHE A 38 4.52 -1.12 17.35
C PHE A 38 4.67 -0.52 15.95
N TRP A 39 3.94 0.55 15.59
CA TRP A 39 3.95 1.08 14.22
C TRP A 39 5.33 1.53 13.76
N ALA A 40 6.09 2.24 14.60
CA ALA A 40 7.43 2.70 14.26
C ALA A 40 8.40 1.52 14.04
N ASP A 41 8.35 0.53 14.94
CA ASP A 41 9.22 -0.65 14.88
C ASP A 41 8.92 -1.56 13.69
N MET A 42 7.65 -1.65 13.28
CA MET A 42 7.18 -2.59 12.27
C MET A 42 7.07 -1.98 10.87
N SER A 43 7.38 -0.69 10.69
CA SER A 43 7.27 0.01 9.40
C SER A 43 8.07 -0.70 8.29
N GLY A 44 9.31 -1.10 8.58
CA GLY A 44 10.15 -1.86 7.63
C GLY A 44 9.58 -3.25 7.28
N HIS A 45 8.97 -3.94 8.26
CA HIS A 45 8.31 -5.22 8.02
C HIS A 45 7.03 -5.06 7.21
N LEU A 46 6.27 -3.98 7.44
CA LEU A 46 5.10 -3.66 6.62
C LEU A 46 5.50 -3.34 5.18
N ILE A 47 6.59 -2.60 4.96
CA ILE A 47 7.12 -2.34 3.61
C ILE A 47 7.41 -3.64 2.84
N GLN A 48 7.99 -4.65 3.50
CA GLN A 48 8.27 -5.94 2.87
C GLN A 48 7.00 -6.63 2.33
N THR A 49 5.83 -6.37 2.95
CA THR A 49 4.56 -6.94 2.48
C THR A 49 3.97 -6.24 1.25
N PHE A 50 4.52 -5.09 0.82
CA PHE A 50 4.05 -4.39 -0.38
C PHE A 50 4.33 -5.16 -1.68
N THR A 51 5.21 -6.15 -1.64
CA THR A 51 5.55 -7.06 -2.73
C THR A 51 5.20 -8.52 -2.42
N ASP A 52 4.42 -8.77 -1.35
CA ASP A 52 4.06 -10.12 -0.87
C ASP A 52 3.47 -10.99 -1.99
N PRO A 53 3.74 -12.31 -2.09
CA PRO A 53 3.12 -13.15 -3.11
C PRO A 53 1.57 -13.13 -3.10
N SER A 54 0.95 -12.91 -1.94
CA SER A 54 -0.50 -12.79 -1.78
C SER A 54 -1.00 -11.37 -2.04
N LEU A 55 -1.95 -11.24 -2.97
CA LEU A 55 -2.60 -9.96 -3.28
C LEU A 55 -3.44 -9.41 -2.13
N ASP A 56 -3.97 -10.29 -1.27
CA ASP A 56 -4.76 -9.89 -0.10
C ASP A 56 -3.86 -9.30 0.98
N VAL A 57 -2.68 -9.89 1.18
CA VAL A 57 -1.66 -9.36 2.12
C VAL A 57 -1.20 -7.99 1.67
N ARG A 58 -0.87 -7.81 0.38
CA ARG A 58 -0.52 -6.49 -0.18
C ARG A 58 -1.62 -5.45 0.06
N CYS A 59 -2.86 -5.80 -0.26
CA CYS A 59 -4.00 -4.88 -0.14
C CYS A 59 -4.21 -4.46 1.32
N ALA A 60 -4.15 -5.40 2.26
CA ALA A 60 -4.22 -5.12 3.69
C ALA A 60 -3.06 -4.22 4.16
N ALA A 61 -1.86 -4.46 3.65
CA ALA A 61 -0.68 -3.66 3.97
C ALA A 61 -0.83 -2.21 3.51
N PHE A 62 -1.31 -1.97 2.29
CA PHE A 62 -1.56 -0.61 1.78
C PHE A 62 -2.63 0.11 2.60
N ARG A 63 -3.69 -0.59 2.99
CA ARG A 63 -4.74 -0.03 3.85
C ARG A 63 -4.19 0.36 5.22
N LEU A 64 -3.34 -0.48 5.82
CA LEU A 64 -2.68 -0.14 7.08
C LEU A 64 -1.71 1.04 6.91
N ALA A 65 -0.95 1.08 5.81
CA ALA A 65 -0.05 2.19 5.50
C ALA A 65 -0.80 3.54 5.40
N ALA A 66 -2.01 3.55 4.83
CA ALA A 66 -2.87 4.73 4.78
C ALA A 66 -3.30 5.24 6.17
N ILE A 67 -3.36 4.35 7.16
CA ILE A 67 -3.71 4.67 8.55
C ILE A 67 -2.47 5.14 9.32
N ILE A 68 -1.36 4.41 9.22
CA ILE A 68 -0.10 4.72 9.91
C ILE A 68 0.51 6.03 9.38
N LYS A 69 0.39 6.28 8.08
CA LYS A 69 0.88 7.47 7.39
C LYS A 69 2.39 7.74 7.53
N HIS A 70 3.20 6.67 7.64
CA HIS A 70 4.65 6.83 7.73
C HIS A 70 5.24 7.30 6.39
N PRO A 71 6.11 8.33 6.37
CA PRO A 71 6.67 8.88 5.13
C PRO A 71 7.49 7.87 4.32
N ASP A 72 8.21 6.96 4.98
CA ASP A 72 9.03 5.93 4.32
C ASP A 72 8.23 4.98 3.41
N PHE A 73 6.90 4.93 3.54
CA PHE A 73 6.05 4.12 2.66
C PHE A 73 5.93 4.69 1.26
N VAL A 74 6.09 6.01 1.08
CA VAL A 74 5.77 6.72 -0.17
C VAL A 74 6.54 6.13 -1.35
N GLU A 75 7.85 5.99 -1.23
CA GLU A 75 8.69 5.50 -2.33
C GLU A 75 8.27 4.08 -2.77
N GLN A 76 8.08 3.17 -1.82
CA GLN A 76 7.71 1.78 -2.09
C GLN A 76 6.29 1.66 -2.63
N LEU A 77 5.38 2.53 -2.18
CA LEU A 77 4.03 2.65 -2.73
C LEU A 77 4.07 3.15 -4.18
N VAL A 78 4.86 4.16 -4.52
CA VAL A 78 4.96 4.65 -5.91
C VAL A 78 5.54 3.60 -6.85
N GLN A 79 6.60 2.89 -6.44
CA GLN A 79 7.32 1.94 -7.30
C GLN A 79 6.43 0.80 -7.84
N GLY A 80 5.42 0.35 -7.09
CA GLY A 80 4.55 -0.76 -7.51
C GLY A 80 3.25 -0.36 -8.24
N LEU A 81 2.94 0.92 -8.42
CA LEU A 81 1.68 1.35 -9.06
C LEU A 81 1.54 0.86 -10.50
N GLU A 82 2.60 0.95 -11.30
CA GLU A 82 2.56 0.48 -12.68
C GLU A 82 2.42 -1.04 -12.77
N ASP A 83 3.07 -1.81 -11.89
CA ASP A 83 2.93 -3.26 -11.86
C ASP A 83 1.47 -3.66 -11.56
N ASP A 84 0.84 -3.03 -10.56
CA ASP A 84 -0.57 -3.26 -10.25
C ASP A 84 -1.50 -2.87 -11.42
N ALA A 85 -1.15 -1.81 -12.17
CA ALA A 85 -1.91 -1.39 -13.34
C ALA A 85 -1.81 -2.39 -14.50
N HIS A 86 -0.60 -2.81 -14.87
CA HIS A 86 -0.34 -3.79 -15.95
C HIS A 86 -0.97 -5.15 -15.65
N ASN A 87 -0.86 -5.61 -14.41
CA ASN A 87 -1.44 -6.88 -13.99
C ASN A 87 -2.95 -6.79 -13.65
N LYS A 88 -3.59 -5.65 -13.91
CA LYS A 88 -5.03 -5.42 -13.65
C LYS A 88 -5.44 -5.71 -12.20
N ARG A 89 -4.55 -5.48 -11.24
CA ARG A 89 -4.78 -5.68 -9.78
C ARG A 89 -5.48 -4.45 -9.19
N LEU A 90 -6.72 -4.20 -9.63
CA LEU A 90 -7.45 -2.95 -9.37
C LEU A 90 -7.58 -2.61 -7.88
N ALA A 91 -7.82 -3.61 -7.03
CA ALA A 91 -7.94 -3.41 -5.58
C ALA A 91 -6.63 -2.93 -4.96
N ASN A 92 -5.50 -3.55 -5.34
CA ASN A 92 -4.16 -3.18 -4.88
C ASN A 92 -3.78 -1.79 -5.39
N TYR A 93 -3.98 -1.54 -6.69
CA TYR A 93 -3.76 -0.22 -7.29
C TYR A 93 -4.50 0.89 -6.54
N SER A 94 -5.79 0.68 -6.28
CA SER A 94 -6.64 1.68 -5.61
C SER A 94 -6.24 1.89 -4.16
N ALA A 95 -5.92 0.81 -3.43
CA ALA A 95 -5.45 0.89 -2.05
C ALA A 95 -4.10 1.65 -1.95
N ARG A 96 -3.19 1.41 -2.90
CA ARG A 96 -1.88 2.08 -3.01
C ARG A 96 -2.05 3.58 -3.30
N CYS A 97 -2.92 3.98 -4.22
CA CYS A 97 -3.26 5.40 -4.46
C CYS A 97 -3.89 6.07 -3.23
N THR A 98 -4.78 5.36 -2.53
CA THR A 98 -5.41 5.86 -1.31
C THR A 98 -4.38 6.09 -0.20
N ALA A 99 -3.45 5.16 -0.03
CA ALA A 99 -2.35 5.29 0.91
C ALA A 99 -1.45 6.49 0.57
N LEU A 100 -1.03 6.63 -0.69
CA LEU A 100 -0.24 7.76 -1.15
C LEU A 100 -0.93 9.10 -0.87
N THR A 101 -2.21 9.21 -1.20
CA THR A 101 -2.99 10.44 -0.93
C THR A 101 -3.09 10.70 0.58
N SER A 102 -3.28 9.66 1.38
CA SER A 102 -3.41 9.77 2.84
C SER A 102 -2.11 10.16 3.54
N ILE A 103 -0.96 9.71 3.04
CA ILE A 103 0.38 10.00 3.57
C ILE A 103 0.83 11.40 3.12
N THR A 104 0.70 11.70 1.83
CA THR A 104 1.31 12.89 1.22
C THR A 104 0.39 14.11 1.22
N GLY A 105 -0.93 13.90 1.37
CA GLY A 105 -1.94 14.93 1.11
C GLY A 105 -2.05 15.34 -0.37
N HIS A 106 -1.23 14.78 -1.26
CA HIS A 106 -1.24 15.06 -2.68
C HIS A 106 -2.21 14.11 -3.39
N GLN A 107 -3.06 14.66 -4.25
CA GLN A 107 -4.01 13.88 -5.04
C GLN A 107 -3.72 14.06 -6.52
N ILE A 108 -3.52 12.94 -7.22
CA ILE A 108 -3.36 12.92 -8.68
C ILE A 108 -4.69 12.44 -9.29
N PRO A 109 -5.44 13.30 -10.01
CA PRO A 109 -6.68 12.88 -10.63
C PRO A 109 -6.41 11.90 -11.78
N ALA A 110 -7.36 10.99 -12.01
CA ALA A 110 -7.28 10.09 -13.16
C ALA A 110 -7.42 10.87 -14.47
N VAL A 111 -6.52 10.63 -15.42
CA VAL A 111 -6.55 11.22 -16.78
C VAL A 111 -6.44 10.10 -17.82
N PRO A 112 -7.49 9.84 -18.62
CA PRO A 112 -8.78 10.50 -18.60
C PRO A 112 -9.58 10.23 -17.31
N GLY A 113 -10.43 11.18 -16.94
CA GLY A 113 -11.33 11.04 -15.79
C GLY A 113 -12.38 9.94 -16.00
N TRP A 114 -12.84 9.37 -14.89
CA TRP A 114 -13.87 8.32 -14.86
C TRP A 114 -15.19 8.81 -15.48
N GLN A 115 -15.85 7.93 -16.24
CA GLN A 115 -17.17 8.17 -16.80
C GLN A 115 -18.21 7.20 -16.21
N PRO A 116 -19.45 7.66 -15.96
CA PRO A 116 -20.55 6.77 -15.57
C PRO A 116 -20.73 5.61 -16.55
N GLY A 117 -20.77 4.38 -16.01
CA GLY A 117 -20.87 3.16 -16.80
C GLY A 117 -19.56 2.68 -17.43
N GLU A 118 -18.43 3.36 -17.20
CA GLU A 118 -17.14 2.91 -17.69
C GLU A 118 -16.73 1.58 -17.03
N CYS A 119 -16.37 0.60 -17.86
CA CYS A 119 -15.80 -0.65 -17.39
C CYS A 119 -14.39 -0.41 -16.81
N PRO A 120 -14.12 -0.75 -15.53
CA PRO A 120 -12.80 -0.56 -14.91
C PRO A 120 -11.65 -1.30 -15.62
N TYR A 121 -11.99 -2.32 -16.41
CA TYR A 121 -11.06 -3.13 -17.18
C TYR A 121 -10.89 -2.65 -18.64
N SER A 122 -11.57 -1.56 -19.03
CA SER A 122 -11.43 -0.99 -20.37
C SER A 122 -10.01 -0.50 -20.64
N GLU A 123 -9.64 -0.41 -21.92
CA GLU A 123 -8.36 0.17 -22.34
C GLU A 123 -8.21 1.62 -21.86
N ARG A 124 -9.30 2.38 -21.83
CA ARG A 124 -9.34 3.75 -21.32
C ARG A 124 -8.99 3.81 -19.83
N SER A 125 -9.66 3.01 -19.00
CA SER A 125 -9.38 2.91 -17.57
C SER A 125 -7.96 2.39 -17.31
N PHE A 126 -7.45 1.48 -18.14
CA PHE A 126 -6.06 1.04 -18.08
C PHE A 126 -5.07 2.18 -18.36
N LYS A 127 -5.28 2.93 -19.45
CA LYS A 127 -4.47 4.12 -19.79
C LYS A 127 -4.48 5.14 -18.67
N ALA A 128 -5.65 5.41 -18.08
CA ALA A 128 -5.76 6.32 -16.93
C ALA A 128 -4.86 5.87 -15.76
N ARG A 129 -4.88 4.58 -15.41
CA ARG A 129 -4.05 4.04 -14.34
C ARG A 129 -2.55 4.15 -14.61
N ILE A 130 -2.12 3.92 -15.85
CA ILE A 130 -0.72 4.07 -16.27
C ILE A 130 -0.28 5.53 -16.18
N ILE A 131 -1.08 6.46 -16.71
CA ILE A 131 -0.78 7.90 -16.67
C ILE A 131 -0.66 8.38 -15.21
N THR A 132 -1.63 8.04 -14.36
CA THR A 132 -1.57 8.39 -12.93
C THR A 132 -0.35 7.80 -12.25
N ALA A 133 0.04 6.55 -12.57
CA ALA A 133 1.24 5.94 -11.99
C ALA A 133 2.54 6.66 -12.41
N GLN A 134 2.64 7.07 -13.67
CA GLN A 134 3.77 7.85 -14.17
C GLN A 134 3.83 9.25 -13.54
N GLN A 135 2.68 9.89 -13.33
CA GLN A 135 2.59 11.17 -12.63
C GLN A 135 3.07 11.06 -11.18
N TRP A 136 2.70 9.98 -10.47
CA TRP A 136 3.22 9.71 -9.12
C TRP A 136 4.75 9.54 -9.10
N LYS A 137 5.31 8.82 -10.08
CA LYS A 137 6.77 8.70 -10.23
C LYS A 137 7.44 10.06 -10.48
N GLY A 138 6.87 10.86 -11.38
CA GLY A 138 7.36 12.22 -11.65
C GLY A 138 7.33 13.10 -10.41
N TRP A 139 6.21 13.09 -9.69
CA TRP A 139 6.04 13.81 -8.43
C TRP A 139 7.10 13.40 -7.40
N LEU A 140 7.32 12.10 -7.19
CA LEU A 140 8.32 11.60 -6.23
C LEU A 140 9.73 12.13 -6.56
N LEU A 141 10.11 12.15 -7.84
CA LEU A 141 11.40 12.69 -8.28
C LEU A 141 11.51 14.19 -8.03
N THR A 142 10.44 14.95 -8.25
CA THR A 142 10.44 16.39 -7.97
C THR A 142 10.49 16.70 -6.48
N SER A 143 9.77 15.94 -5.65
CA SER A 143 9.76 16.12 -4.19
C SER A 143 11.13 15.87 -3.58
N LYS A 144 11.81 14.79 -4.00
CA LYS A 144 13.19 14.49 -3.54
C LYS A 144 14.21 15.58 -3.90
N ARG A 145 14.01 16.29 -5.02
CA ARG A 145 14.88 17.40 -5.42
C ARG A 145 14.64 18.68 -4.62
N ALA A 146 13.43 18.86 -4.10
CA ALA A 146 13.08 20.04 -3.30
C ALA A 146 13.58 19.94 -1.84
N GLU A 147 13.91 18.74 -1.38
CA GLU A 147 14.43 18.44 -0.03
C GLU A 147 15.98 18.50 0.04
N GLN A 148 16.67 18.67 -1.10
CA GLN A 148 18.13 18.79 -1.23
C GLN A 148 18.55 20.24 -1.34
#